data_AF-A0A920NQD0-F1
#
_entry.id   AF-A0A920NQD0-F1
#
_cell.length_a   1.000
_cell.length_b   1.000
_cell.length_c   1.000
_cell.angle_alpha   90.00
_cell.angle_beta   90.00
_cell.angle_gamma   90.00
#
_symmetry.space_group_name_H-M   'P 1'
#
loop_
_entity.id
_entity.type
_entity.pdbx_description
1 polymer ?
#
loop_
_entity_poly.entity_id
_entity_poly.type
_entity_poly.pdbx_seq_one_letter_code
_entity_poly.pdbx_strand_id
1 'polypeptide(L)'
;MEKNIEIAGMEITGPLIKGSFIERPNRFITIFKVGNKSVKSHLPAPGRLSEILTPGRELYLGKAIAPKHRKTNYSTILAKYNGELVSLVSALPNKFVKECIDSKILSFLKDFELVKPEVVHGNHRFDFLLKDKSNNHFIWKLSQRLMLKMELPNFRMQ
;
A
#
# COMPACT_ATOMS: atom_id res chain seq x y z
N MET A 1 22.71 -12.10 2.44
CA MET A 1 21.70 -12.28 1.37
C MET A 1 20.62 -11.23 1.60
N GLU A 2 20.40 -10.32 0.66
CA GLU A 2 19.26 -9.40 0.71
C GLU A 2 17.98 -10.23 0.67
N LYS A 3 17.07 -10.04 1.63
CA LYS A 3 15.77 -10.71 1.60
C LYS A 3 14.88 -9.98 0.61
N ASN A 4 14.32 -10.73 -0.35
CA ASN A 4 13.28 -10.24 -1.24
C ASN A 4 11.94 -10.27 -0.49
N ILE A 5 11.15 -9.23 -0.66
CA ILE A 5 9.84 -9.10 -0.04
C ILE A 5 8.84 -8.69 -1.12
N GLU A 6 7.69 -9.35 -1.16
CA GLU A 6 6.59 -8.94 -2.03
C GLU A 6 5.60 -8.08 -1.24
N ILE A 7 5.35 -6.85 -1.71
CA ILE A 7 4.37 -5.93 -1.13
C ILE A 7 3.30 -5.64 -2.18
N ALA A 8 2.12 -6.24 -2.04
CA ALA A 8 0.99 -6.08 -2.97
C ALA A 8 1.39 -6.29 -4.46
N GLY A 9 2.11 -7.38 -4.77
CA GLY A 9 2.61 -7.66 -6.11
C GLY A 9 3.83 -6.83 -6.53
N MET A 10 4.36 -5.96 -5.67
CA MET A 10 5.65 -5.31 -5.87
C MET A 10 6.76 -6.12 -5.24
N GLU A 11 7.67 -6.64 -6.06
CA GLU A 11 8.89 -7.28 -5.57
C GLU A 11 9.93 -6.22 -5.21
N ILE A 12 10.25 -6.13 -3.92
CA ILE A 12 11.30 -5.25 -3.39
C ILE A 12 12.49 -6.06 -2.89
N THR A 13 13.70 -5.56 -3.12
CA THR A 13 14.96 -6.15 -2.60
C THR A 13 15.57 -5.26 -1.52
N GLY A 14 16.12 -5.91 -0.49
CA GLY A 14 16.92 -5.25 0.53
C GLY A 14 16.11 -4.39 1.49
N PRO A 15 16.79 -3.61 2.34
CA PRO A 15 16.13 -2.73 3.30
C PRO A 15 15.44 -1.55 2.61
N LEU A 16 14.42 -1.01 3.26
CA LEU A 16 13.81 0.24 2.86
C LEU A 16 14.81 1.39 3.03
N ILE A 17 14.88 2.26 2.02
CA ILE A 17 15.76 3.41 2.01
C ILE A 17 14.99 4.62 2.54
N LYS A 18 15.51 5.22 3.61
CA LYS A 18 14.97 6.44 4.20
C LYS A 18 15.30 7.67 3.35
N GLY A 19 14.34 8.57 3.17
CA GLY A 19 14.52 9.83 2.47
C GLY A 19 13.56 10.92 2.94
N SER A 20 13.88 12.17 2.62
CA SER A 20 13.03 13.33 2.89
C SER A 20 12.27 13.72 1.62
N PHE A 21 10.95 13.83 1.71
CA PHE A 21 10.09 14.21 0.60
C PHE A 21 10.40 15.63 0.11
N ILE A 22 10.56 15.81 -1.19
CA ILE A 22 10.75 17.11 -1.84
C ILE A 22 9.44 17.53 -2.49
N GLU A 23 8.97 16.75 -3.46
CA GLU A 23 7.80 17.11 -4.26
C GLU A 23 7.14 15.90 -4.94
N ARG A 24 5.91 16.11 -5.42
CA ARG A 24 5.11 15.15 -6.18
C ARG A 24 4.71 15.80 -7.51
N PRO A 25 5.54 15.70 -8.56
CA PRO A 25 5.28 16.38 -9.83
C PRO A 25 4.00 15.87 -10.54
N ASN A 26 3.58 14.63 -10.26
CA ASN A 26 2.31 14.11 -10.75
C ASN A 26 1.79 12.99 -9.82
N ARG A 27 0.58 12.48 -10.09
CA ARG A 27 -0.07 11.51 -9.20
C ARG A 27 0.69 10.19 -8.99
N PHE A 28 1.71 9.88 -9.80
CA PHE A 28 2.45 8.61 -9.77
C PHE A 28 3.94 8.76 -9.44
N ILE A 29 4.46 9.98 -9.30
CA ILE A 29 5.88 10.23 -9.09
C ILE A 29 6.07 11.09 -7.86
N THR A 30 7.06 10.70 -7.06
CA THR A 30 7.54 11.42 -5.89
C THR A 30 9.05 11.59 -6.01
N ILE A 31 9.55 12.71 -5.52
CA ILE A 31 10.97 13.07 -5.51
C ILE A 31 11.40 13.25 -4.07
N PHE A 32 12.57 12.70 -3.73
CA PHE A 32 13.09 12.65 -2.37
C PHE A 32 14.56 13.02 -2.34
N LYS A 33 15.00 13.56 -1.21
CA LYS A 33 16.40 13.67 -0.84
C LYS A 33 16.82 12.43 -0.05
N VAL A 34 17.78 11.67 -0.57
CA VAL A 34 18.43 10.55 0.10
C VAL A 34 19.91 10.89 0.22
N GLY A 35 20.38 11.22 1.42
CA GLY A 35 21.69 11.84 1.62
C GLY A 35 21.82 13.13 0.80
N ASN A 36 22.79 13.17 -0.12
CA ASN A 36 23.05 14.31 -1.00
C ASN A 36 22.43 14.19 -2.40
N LYS A 37 21.65 13.14 -2.68
CA LYS A 37 21.09 12.88 -4.01
C LYS A 37 19.56 13.00 -4.02
N SER A 38 19.04 13.47 -5.15
CA SER A 38 17.60 13.42 -5.44
C SER A 38 17.25 12.09 -6.12
N VAL A 39 16.26 11.39 -5.60
CA VAL A 39 15.79 10.10 -6.11
C VAL A 39 14.33 10.24 -6.54
N LYS A 40 13.99 9.69 -7.71
CA LYS A 40 12.60 9.56 -8.17
C LYS A 40 12.08 8.18 -7.79
N SER A 41 10.84 8.13 -7.29
CA SER A 41 10.15 6.87 -7.02
C SER A 41 8.73 6.88 -7.57
N HIS A 42 8.22 5.69 -7.84
CA HIS A 42 6.81 5.50 -8.15
C HIS A 42 5.96 5.54 -6.88
N LEU A 43 4.88 6.31 -6.90
CA LEU A 43 3.89 6.35 -5.83
C LEU A 43 2.71 5.41 -6.17
N PRO A 44 2.55 4.29 -5.44
CA PRO A 44 1.46 3.34 -5.65
C PRO A 44 0.07 3.81 -5.19
N ALA A 45 -0.05 5.02 -4.66
CA ALA A 45 -1.33 5.61 -4.23
C ALA A 45 -1.64 6.90 -5.02
N PRO A 46 -2.63 6.88 -5.94
CA PRO A 46 -2.96 8.04 -6.77
C PRO A 46 -3.77 9.12 -6.03
N GLY A 47 -4.21 8.87 -4.79
CA GLY A 47 -5.01 9.81 -3.98
C GLY A 47 -4.29 11.14 -3.69
N ARG A 48 -5.00 12.12 -3.11
CA ARG A 48 -4.45 13.47 -2.86
C ARG A 48 -3.23 13.44 -1.95
N LEU A 49 -3.30 12.69 -0.85
CA LEU A 49 -2.20 12.50 0.10
C LEU A 49 -1.54 13.82 0.57
N SER A 50 -2.24 14.95 0.50
CA SER A 50 -1.68 16.28 0.79
C SER A 50 -1.23 16.41 2.24
N GLU A 51 -1.97 15.77 3.14
CA GLU A 51 -1.61 15.69 4.55
C GLU A 51 -0.44 14.76 4.81
N ILE A 52 -0.21 13.77 3.92
CA ILE A 52 0.83 12.73 4.06
C ILE A 52 2.13 13.10 3.33
N LEU A 53 2.06 13.81 2.20
CA LEU A 53 3.19 14.18 1.35
C LEU A 53 3.50 15.67 1.52
N THR A 54 4.00 16.03 2.70
CA THR A 54 4.45 17.40 3.01
C THR A 54 5.96 17.51 2.82
N PRO A 55 6.50 18.55 2.15
CA PRO A 55 7.94 18.74 1.98
C PRO A 55 8.70 18.60 3.31
N GLY A 56 9.85 17.96 3.27
CA GLY A 56 10.66 17.67 4.46
C GLY A 56 10.31 16.35 5.16
N ARG A 57 9.12 15.78 4.91
CA ARG A 57 8.68 14.57 5.63
C ARG A 57 9.52 13.35 5.31
N GLU A 58 9.76 12.56 6.34
CA GLU A 58 10.43 11.27 6.25
C GLU A 58 9.53 10.22 5.57
N LEU A 59 10.02 9.66 4.47
CA LEU A 59 9.39 8.61 3.68
C LEU A 59 10.39 7.46 3.48
N TYR A 60 9.86 6.28 3.14
CA TYR A 60 10.65 5.06 2.95
C TYR A 60 10.42 4.46 1.56
N LEU A 61 11.53 4.13 0.89
CA LEU A 61 11.55 3.63 -0.48
C LEU A 61 11.92 2.15 -0.53
N GLY A 62 11.21 1.37 -1.33
CA GLY A 62 11.61 0.00 -1.68
C GLY A 62 12.28 -0.02 -3.04
N LYS A 63 13.42 -0.70 -3.17
CA LYS A 63 14.11 -0.92 -4.45
C LYS A 63 13.43 -2.05 -5.20
N ALA A 64 13.01 -1.82 -6.44
CA ALA A 64 12.32 -2.83 -7.23
C ALA A 64 13.28 -3.93 -7.75
N ILE A 65 12.82 -5.18 -7.75
CA ILE A 65 13.50 -6.31 -8.38
C ILE A 65 13.11 -6.34 -9.86
N ALA A 66 14.07 -6.06 -10.74
CA ALA A 66 14.00 -6.12 -12.22
C ALA A 66 13.01 -5.17 -12.96
N PRO A 67 13.49 -4.20 -13.78
CA PRO A 67 12.62 -3.47 -14.68
C PRO A 67 12.91 -3.79 -16.15
N LYS A 68 12.09 -4.63 -16.80
CA LYS A 68 11.96 -4.58 -18.27
C LYS A 68 11.04 -3.45 -18.75
N HIS A 69 10.11 -2.99 -17.89
CA HIS A 69 9.05 -2.02 -18.28
C HIS A 69 8.85 -0.87 -17.30
N ARG A 70 9.68 -0.75 -16.25
CA ARG A 70 9.52 0.28 -15.21
C ARG A 70 10.41 1.48 -15.46
N LYS A 71 9.85 2.70 -15.39
CA LYS A 71 10.61 3.96 -15.54
C LYS A 71 11.34 4.41 -14.26
N THR A 72 11.06 3.78 -13.12
CA THR A 72 11.66 4.14 -11.82
C THR A 72 12.18 2.90 -11.11
N ASN A 73 13.33 3.04 -10.44
CA ASN A 73 13.98 1.94 -9.71
C ASN A 73 13.43 1.75 -8.28
N TYR A 74 12.57 2.66 -7.83
CA TYR A 74 12.09 2.72 -6.45
C TYR A 74 10.57 2.89 -6.41
N SER A 75 9.94 2.39 -5.35
CA SER A 75 8.56 2.69 -4.98
C SER A 75 8.52 3.42 -3.64
N THR A 76 7.63 4.39 -3.46
CA THR A 76 7.32 4.90 -2.12
C THR A 76 6.47 3.88 -1.38
N ILE A 77 6.93 3.41 -0.23
CA ILE A 77 6.24 2.36 0.54
C ILE A 77 5.60 2.94 1.80
N LEU A 78 6.35 3.67 2.62
CA LEU A 78 5.86 4.19 3.91
C LEU A 78 6.08 5.70 4.04
N ALA A 79 5.26 6.31 4.88
CA ALA A 79 5.42 7.67 5.36
C ALA A 79 5.46 7.72 6.88
N LYS A 80 6.32 8.57 7.45
CA LYS A 80 6.25 8.94 8.86
C LYS A 80 5.18 10.01 9.06
N TYR A 81 4.09 9.66 9.72
CA TYR A 81 2.96 10.55 10.00
C TYR A 81 2.57 10.44 11.46
N ASN A 82 2.51 11.58 12.18
CA ASN A 82 2.18 11.66 13.60
C ASN A 82 2.93 10.65 14.50
N GLY A 83 4.23 10.46 14.27
CA GLY A 83 5.05 9.52 15.05
C GLY A 83 4.95 8.06 14.61
N GLU A 84 4.11 7.73 13.63
CA GLU A 84 3.85 6.36 13.16
C GLU A 84 4.26 6.15 11.70
N LEU A 85 4.40 4.89 11.30
CA LEU A 85 4.61 4.50 9.91
C LEU A 85 3.26 4.13 9.27
N VAL A 86 2.91 4.86 8.22
CA VAL A 86 1.69 4.66 7.44
C VAL A 86 2.06 4.16 6.06
N SER A 87 1.40 3.10 5.61
CA SER A 87 1.58 2.60 4.25
C SER A 87 1.00 3.53 3.19
N LEU A 88 1.77 3.76 2.13
CA LEU A 88 1.37 4.49 0.93
C LEU A 88 0.98 3.56 -0.23
N VAL A 89 0.86 2.25 0.01
CA VAL A 89 0.48 1.27 -1.01
C VAL A 89 -1.02 0.99 -0.92
N SER A 90 -1.82 1.62 -1.79
CA SER A 90 -3.28 1.57 -1.68
C SER A 90 -3.89 0.18 -1.92
N ALA A 91 -3.15 -0.76 -2.50
CA ALA A 91 -3.60 -2.13 -2.71
C ALA A 91 -3.44 -3.03 -1.47
N LEU A 92 -2.61 -2.66 -0.49
CA LEU A 92 -2.39 -3.48 0.70
C LEU A 92 -3.64 -3.71 1.56
N PRO A 93 -4.49 -2.69 1.86
CA PRO A 93 -5.70 -2.94 2.64
C PRO A 93 -6.62 -3.96 2.01
N ASN A 94 -6.87 -3.86 0.69
CA ASN A 94 -7.73 -4.81 -0.01
C ASN A 94 -7.13 -6.23 0.01
N LYS A 95 -5.81 -6.36 -0.21
CA LYS A 95 -5.11 -7.66 -0.11
C LYS A 95 -5.21 -8.25 1.31
N PHE A 96 -4.96 -7.44 2.33
CA PHE A 96 -5.03 -7.86 3.73
C PHE A 96 -6.45 -8.30 4.15
N VAL A 97 -7.48 -7.52 3.81
CA VAL A 97 -8.87 -7.87 4.12
C VAL A 97 -9.29 -9.14 3.37
N LYS A 98 -8.87 -9.30 2.12
CA LYS A 98 -9.10 -10.55 1.38
C LYS A 98 -8.49 -11.75 2.11
N GLU A 99 -7.22 -11.68 2.49
CA GLU A 99 -6.54 -12.76 3.23
C GLU A 99 -7.24 -13.06 4.56
N CYS A 100 -7.73 -12.04 5.25
CA CYS A 100 -8.49 -12.19 6.49
C CYS A 100 -9.85 -12.88 6.30
N ILE A 101 -10.55 -12.58 5.21
CA ILE A 101 -11.82 -13.25 4.83
C ILE A 101 -11.53 -14.72 4.50
N ASP A 102 -10.53 -14.97 3.65
CA ASP A 102 -10.14 -16.32 3.22
C ASP A 102 -9.70 -17.18 4.42
N SER A 103 -8.99 -16.58 5.38
CA SER A 103 -8.49 -17.26 6.58
C SER A 103 -9.48 -17.26 7.75
N LYS A 104 -10.66 -16.65 7.60
CA LYS A 104 -11.73 -16.58 8.63
C LYS A 104 -11.30 -16.00 9.99
N ILE A 105 -10.31 -15.10 9.99
CA ILE A 105 -9.73 -14.54 11.23
C ILE A 105 -10.59 -13.40 11.79
N LEU A 106 -11.26 -12.64 10.92
CA LEU A 106 -12.14 -11.55 11.34
C LEU A 106 -13.49 -12.12 11.77
N SER A 107 -13.74 -12.10 13.08
CA SER A 107 -14.95 -12.66 13.70
C SER A 107 -16.26 -12.15 13.09
N PHE A 108 -16.31 -10.85 12.74
CA PHE A 108 -17.48 -10.24 12.11
C PHE A 108 -17.69 -10.62 10.62
N LEU A 109 -16.68 -11.24 9.98
CA LEU A 109 -16.76 -11.75 8.60
C LEU A 109 -16.72 -13.28 8.52
N LYS A 110 -16.70 -14.00 9.66
CA LYS A 110 -16.52 -15.46 9.68
C LYS A 110 -17.56 -16.21 8.82
N ASP A 111 -18.80 -15.72 8.82
CA ASP A 111 -19.93 -16.33 8.12
C ASP A 111 -20.09 -15.84 6.68
N PHE A 112 -19.18 -14.99 6.20
CA PHE A 112 -19.15 -14.49 4.84
C PHE A 112 -18.07 -15.17 4.02
N GLU A 113 -18.37 -15.47 2.75
CA GLU A 113 -17.40 -15.97 1.77
C GLU A 113 -17.19 -14.92 0.69
N LEU A 114 -15.94 -14.76 0.24
CA LEU A 114 -15.62 -13.89 -0.88
C LEU A 114 -16.08 -14.54 -2.18
N VAL A 115 -17.00 -13.88 -2.88
CA VAL A 115 -17.44 -14.30 -4.23
C VAL A 115 -16.51 -13.70 -5.28
N LYS A 116 -16.27 -12.38 -5.20
CA LYS A 116 -15.49 -11.66 -6.21
C LYS A 116 -14.90 -10.34 -5.66
N PRO A 117 -13.61 -10.04 -5.87
CA PRO A 117 -13.04 -8.72 -5.60
C PRO A 117 -13.32 -7.73 -6.75
N GLU A 118 -13.19 -6.43 -6.47
CA GLU A 118 -13.28 -5.33 -7.45
C GLU A 118 -14.56 -5.38 -8.31
N VAL A 119 -15.71 -5.56 -7.65
CA VAL A 119 -17.00 -5.71 -8.32
C VAL A 119 -17.52 -4.36 -8.83
N VAL A 120 -17.99 -4.34 -10.08
CA VAL A 120 -18.65 -3.16 -10.67
C VAL A 120 -20.15 -3.30 -10.51
N HIS A 121 -20.79 -2.28 -9.94
CA HIS A 121 -22.24 -2.19 -9.81
C HIS A 121 -22.70 -0.78 -10.21
N GLY A 122 -23.42 -0.68 -11.32
CA GLY A 122 -23.72 0.59 -11.98
C GLY A 122 -22.44 1.34 -12.35
N ASN A 123 -22.37 2.62 -11.96
CA ASN A 123 -21.22 3.50 -12.20
C ASN A 123 -20.14 3.44 -11.11
N HIS A 124 -20.26 2.49 -10.17
CA HIS A 124 -19.38 2.39 -9.01
C HIS A 124 -18.62 1.08 -8.97
N ARG A 125 -17.40 1.14 -8.45
CA ARG A 125 -16.59 -0.03 -8.10
C ARG A 125 -16.55 -0.20 -6.59
N PHE A 126 -16.80 -1.41 -6.15
CA PHE A 126 -16.76 -1.86 -4.76
C PHE A 126 -15.63 -2.88 -4.59
N ASP A 127 -15.06 -2.94 -3.39
CA ASP A 127 -13.87 -3.74 -3.14
C ASP A 127 -14.19 -5.24 -3.14
N PHE A 128 -15.36 -5.64 -2.60
CA PHE A 128 -15.75 -7.05 -2.49
C PHE A 128 -17.24 -7.30 -2.76
N LEU A 129 -17.53 -8.44 -3.36
CA LEU A 129 -18.82 -9.12 -3.35
C LEU A 129 -18.71 -10.32 -2.41
N LEU A 130 -19.51 -10.33 -1.35
CA LEU A 130 -19.55 -11.39 -0.35
C LEU A 130 -20.87 -12.15 -0.42
N LYS A 131 -20.86 -13.42 0.00
CA LYS A 131 -22.07 -14.22 0.25
C LYS A 131 -22.13 -14.66 1.70
N ASP A 132 -23.31 -14.66 2.31
CA ASP A 132 -23.53 -15.26 3.63
C ASP A 132 -23.94 -16.75 3.50
N LYS A 133 -24.15 -17.41 4.65
CA LYS A 133 -24.61 -18.80 4.74
C LYS A 133 -26.00 -19.05 4.13
N SER A 134 -26.82 -18.01 4.00
CA SER A 134 -28.16 -18.06 3.41
C SER A 134 -28.14 -17.75 1.91
N ASN A 135 -26.96 -17.63 1.28
CA ASN A 135 -26.74 -17.23 -0.10
C ASN A 135 -27.18 -15.79 -0.45
N ASN A 136 -27.35 -14.92 0.54
CA ASN A 136 -27.55 -13.49 0.29
C ASN A 136 -26.23 -12.84 -0.14
N HIS A 137 -26.31 -11.92 -1.09
CA HIS A 137 -25.14 -11.24 -1.66
C HIS A 137 -25.00 -9.82 -1.11
N PHE A 138 -23.77 -9.44 -0.76
CA PHE A 138 -23.44 -8.13 -0.19
C PHE A 138 -22.30 -7.49 -0.98
N ILE A 139 -22.50 -6.25 -1.41
CA ILE A 139 -21.42 -5.42 -1.97
C ILE A 139 -20.79 -4.61 -0.83
N TRP A 140 -19.47 -4.70 -0.71
CA TRP A 140 -18.74 -4.05 0.37
C TRP A 140 -17.64 -3.13 -0.16
N LYS A 141 -17.53 -1.97 0.46
CA LYS A 141 -16.50 -0.97 0.18
C LYS A 141 -15.69 -0.68 1.43
N LEU A 142 -14.38 -0.82 1.32
CA LEU A 142 -13.41 -0.37 2.30
C LEU A 142 -13.27 1.15 2.22
N SER A 143 -13.35 1.78 3.38
CA SER A 143 -13.03 3.20 3.49
C SER A 143 -11.52 3.39 3.39
N GLN A 144 -11.07 4.16 2.40
CA GLN A 144 -9.65 4.51 2.20
C GLN A 144 -9.08 5.41 3.32
N ARG A 145 -9.89 5.77 4.34
CA ARG A 145 -9.39 6.38 5.58
C ARG A 145 -8.61 5.39 6.45
N LEU A 146 -8.60 4.10 6.11
CA LEU A 146 -7.82 3.10 6.82
C LEU A 146 -6.33 3.33 6.57
N MET A 147 -5.69 4.12 7.43
CA MET A 147 -4.23 4.11 7.54
C MET A 147 -3.84 2.75 8.11
N LEU A 148 -3.20 1.90 7.30
CA LEU A 148 -2.48 0.75 7.82
C LEU A 148 -1.28 1.26 8.60
N LYS A 149 -1.44 1.27 9.92
CA LYS A 149 -0.33 1.38 10.85
C LYS A 149 0.49 0.12 10.73
N MET A 150 1.72 0.26 10.29
CA MET A 150 2.66 -0.85 10.23
C MET A 150 3.54 -0.80 11.47
N GLU A 151 3.23 -1.63 12.47
CA GLU A 151 4.23 -2.07 13.42
C GLU A 151 5.06 -3.13 12.70
N LEU A 152 6.36 -2.88 12.54
CA LEU A 152 7.27 -3.82 11.87
C LEU A 152 8.02 -4.62 12.96
N PRO A 153 7.53 -5.81 13.36
CA PRO A 153 8.35 -6.69 14.17
C PRO A 153 9.45 -7.23 13.26
N ASN A 154 10.68 -6.75 13.48
CA ASN A 154 11.95 -7.20 12.86
C ASN A 154 12.46 -6.50 11.59
N PHE A 155 11.98 -5.30 11.25
CA PHE A 155 12.65 -4.51 10.20
C PHE A 155 13.73 -3.61 10.81
N ARG A 156 15.00 -4.02 10.75
CA ARG A 156 16.12 -3.14 11.11
C ARG A 156 16.23 -2.04 10.05
N MET A 157 15.80 -0.84 10.41
CA MET A 157 16.18 0.37 9.68
C MET A 157 17.65 0.65 10.01
N GLN A 158 18.52 0.65 9.00
CA GLN A 158 19.89 1.14 9.11
C GLN A 158 19.95 2.61 8.70
#